data_AF-A0A9W8U3P4-F1
#
_entry.id   AF-A0A9W8U3P4-F1
#
_cell.length_a   1.000
_cell.length_b   1.000
_cell.length_c   1.000
_cell.angle_alpha   90.00
_cell.angle_beta   90.00
_cell.angle_gamma   90.00
#
_symmetry.space_group_name_H-M   'P 1'
#
loop_
_entity.id
_entity.type
_entity.pdbx_description
1 polymer ?
#
loop_
_entity_poly.entity_id
_entity_poly.type
_entity_poly.pdbx_seq_one_letter_code
_entity_poly.pdbx_strand_id
1 'polypeptide(L)'
;MNSSVDHLSPTTSSARFSLPSKPTPGSKLNIYERNLNKTRLSEVSAASLSFLFSEIVQYTQKRVSGINDLERRLNTLGYRVGTRVLELTAYRAEFSSKAPKREIRLLPALMAIHTQVWRAVYGRPADAIEKSVENVDEYMIIDNDPLIERHISVPRDLSGLSCSSFSAGIVEAVLDGLGFPARVTAHHTPTATHPTRATILIKFEKSVLDREDILK
;
A
#
# COMPACT_ATOMS: atom_id res chain seq x y z
N MET A 1 57.31 -63.52 12.33
CA MET A 1 55.93 -63.14 11.95
C MET A 1 54.98 -63.83 12.90
N ASN A 2 54.39 -63.10 13.85
CA ASN A 2 53.11 -63.43 14.46
C ASN A 2 52.58 -62.20 15.20
N SER A 3 51.30 -61.96 14.97
CA SER A 3 50.50 -60.76 15.21
C SER A 3 49.84 -60.74 16.59
N SER A 4 49.71 -59.54 17.17
CA SER A 4 48.94 -59.27 18.38
C SER A 4 47.56 -58.68 18.06
N VAL A 5 46.55 -59.29 18.68
CA VAL A 5 45.15 -58.87 18.94
C VAL A 5 45.16 -57.60 19.82
N ASP A 6 44.22 -56.64 19.85
CA ASP A 6 42.77 -56.57 19.62
C ASP A 6 42.37 -55.10 19.31
N HIS A 7 41.34 -54.85 18.48
CA HIS A 7 40.51 -53.64 18.64
C HIS A 7 39.08 -53.91 18.18
N LEU A 8 38.15 -53.85 19.15
CA LEU A 8 36.72 -54.08 19.00
C LEU A 8 36.02 -52.98 18.17
N SER A 9 34.98 -53.40 17.46
CA SER A 9 34.11 -52.68 16.52
C SER A 9 33.03 -51.80 17.21
N PRO A 10 32.22 -51.01 16.48
CA PRO A 10 31.69 -49.72 16.93
C PRO A 10 30.40 -49.78 17.73
N THR A 11 30.27 -48.83 18.66
CA THR A 11 29.06 -48.58 19.45
C THR A 11 27.96 -47.92 18.62
N THR A 12 26.77 -48.47 18.82
CA THR A 12 25.45 -48.03 18.38
C THR A 12 25.04 -46.63 18.85
N SER A 13 24.26 -45.95 18.00
CA SER A 13 23.19 -44.97 18.33
C SER A 13 23.53 -43.73 19.16
N SER A 14 23.43 -42.57 18.54
CA SER A 14 22.96 -41.36 19.23
C SER A 14 22.15 -40.51 18.26
N ALA A 15 20.84 -40.78 18.21
CA ALA A 15 19.86 -39.83 17.73
C ALA A 15 19.95 -38.56 18.58
N ARG A 16 20.55 -37.48 18.06
CA ARG A 16 20.43 -36.15 18.66
C ARG A 16 19.05 -35.58 18.31
N PHE A 17 18.04 -36.04 19.04
CA PHE A 17 16.79 -35.29 19.18
C PHE A 17 17.11 -34.00 19.94
N SER A 18 17.25 -32.88 19.23
CA SER A 18 17.22 -31.57 19.84
C SER A 18 15.80 -31.28 20.33
N LEU A 19 15.63 -31.13 21.63
CA LEU A 19 14.37 -30.69 22.25
C LEU A 19 13.96 -29.31 21.70
N PRO A 20 12.68 -29.06 21.40
CA PRO A 20 12.21 -27.71 21.14
C PRO A 20 12.31 -26.90 22.44
N SER A 21 13.15 -25.87 22.45
CA SER A 21 13.23 -24.94 23.57
C SER A 21 11.88 -24.23 23.73
N LYS A 22 11.26 -24.37 24.90
CA LYS A 22 10.04 -23.66 25.27
C LYS A 22 10.34 -22.15 25.22
N PRO A 23 9.55 -21.32 24.50
CA PRO A 23 9.83 -19.90 24.39
C PRO A 23 9.68 -19.25 25.77
N THR A 24 10.77 -18.65 26.26
CA THR A 24 10.74 -17.77 27.44
C THR A 24 9.84 -16.57 27.13
N PRO A 25 8.86 -16.25 27.98
CA PRO A 25 8.02 -15.07 27.79
C PRO A 25 8.89 -13.82 27.96
N GLY A 26 9.30 -13.20 26.85
CA GLY A 26 10.07 -11.95 26.85
C GLY A 26 11.21 -11.85 25.84
N SER A 27 11.66 -12.93 25.20
CA SER A 27 12.69 -12.84 24.16
C SER A 27 12.05 -12.40 22.84
N LYS A 28 12.23 -11.13 22.46
CA LYS A 28 11.90 -10.66 21.10
C LYS A 28 12.66 -11.56 20.11
N LEU A 29 11.93 -12.32 19.28
CA LEU A 29 12.52 -13.14 18.22
C LEU A 29 13.52 -12.31 17.42
N ASN A 30 14.68 -12.91 17.11
CA ASN A 30 15.71 -12.30 16.28
C ASN A 30 15.07 -11.89 14.94
N ILE A 31 15.54 -10.79 14.33
CA ILE A 31 14.95 -10.26 13.09
C ILE A 31 14.93 -11.31 11.96
N TYR A 32 15.90 -12.22 11.95
CA TYR A 32 16.01 -13.31 10.98
C TYR A 32 15.00 -14.44 11.22
N GLU A 33 14.43 -14.55 12.42
CA GLU A 33 13.45 -15.57 12.78
C GLU A 33 12.00 -15.07 12.61
N ARG A 34 11.83 -13.78 12.28
CA ARG A 34 10.50 -13.19 12.07
C ARG A 34 10.01 -13.54 10.68
N ASN A 35 8.77 -14.01 10.61
CA ASN A 35 8.10 -14.26 9.35
C ASN A 35 7.97 -12.93 8.57
N LEU A 36 8.63 -12.85 7.42
CA LEU A 36 8.67 -11.66 6.56
C LEU A 36 7.27 -11.17 6.15
N ASN A 37 6.30 -12.08 6.08
CA ASN A 37 4.92 -11.81 5.66
C ASN A 37 3.99 -11.44 6.83
N LYS A 38 4.43 -11.62 8.09
CA LYS A 38 3.68 -11.20 9.29
C LYS A 38 4.20 -9.86 9.79
N THR A 39 3.65 -8.78 9.25
CA THR A 39 3.99 -7.39 9.59
C THR A 39 3.28 -6.84 10.84
N ARG A 40 2.49 -7.64 11.56
CA ARG A 40 1.78 -7.21 12.78
C ARG A 40 2.68 -6.63 13.88
N LEU A 41 4.01 -6.84 13.79
CA LEU A 41 4.99 -6.33 14.75
C LEU A 41 5.80 -5.13 14.22
N SER A 42 5.49 -4.61 13.02
CA SER A 42 6.23 -3.52 12.37
C SER A 42 5.40 -2.24 12.19
N GLU A 43 4.38 -2.04 13.01
CA GLU A 43 3.59 -0.80 12.99
C GLU A 43 4.41 0.37 13.54
N VAL A 44 4.33 1.51 12.86
CA VAL A 44 4.98 2.77 13.26
C VAL A 44 3.91 3.76 13.70
N SER A 45 4.27 4.71 14.56
CA SER A 45 3.35 5.76 14.99
C SER A 45 2.85 6.58 13.80
N ALA A 46 1.53 6.82 13.75
CA ALA A 46 0.92 7.71 12.75
C ALA A 46 1.50 9.14 12.80
N ALA A 47 1.97 9.58 13.97
CA ALA A 47 2.64 10.86 14.12
C ALA A 47 3.97 10.91 13.35
N SER A 48 4.73 9.81 13.32
CA SER A 48 5.98 9.73 12.57
C SER A 48 5.75 9.91 11.07
N LEU A 49 4.69 9.30 10.52
CA LEU A 49 4.28 9.50 9.14
C LEU A 49 3.84 10.95 8.89
N SER A 50 3.08 11.54 9.82
CA SER A 50 2.59 12.92 9.70
C SER A 50 3.75 13.93 9.64
N PHE A 51 4.74 13.79 10.52
CA PHE A 51 5.92 14.67 10.52
C PHE A 51 6.78 14.49 9.27
N LEU A 52 7.04 13.24 8.86
CA LEU A 52 7.79 12.96 7.65
C LEU A 52 7.09 13.54 6.42
N PHE A 53 5.77 13.33 6.31
CA PHE A 53 4.99 13.80 5.18
C PHE A 53 4.88 15.33 5.15
N SER A 54 4.74 15.98 6.30
CA SER A 54 4.79 17.45 6.39
C SER A 54 6.10 18.01 5.85
N GLU A 55 7.25 17.41 6.19
CA GLU A 55 8.53 17.85 5.64
C GLU A 55 8.66 17.52 4.14
N ILE A 56 8.11 16.40 3.66
CA ILE A 56 8.06 16.09 2.22
C ILE A 56 7.30 17.19 1.46
N VAL A 57 6.15 17.63 1.97
CA VAL A 57 5.36 18.72 1.35
C VAL A 57 6.16 20.02 1.37
N GLN A 58 6.71 20.43 2.51
CA GLN A 58 7.51 21.66 2.63
C GLN A 58 8.77 21.64 1.73
N TYR A 59 9.49 20.52 1.70
CA TYR A 59 10.66 20.31 0.85
C TYR A 59 10.30 20.44 -0.63
N THR A 60 9.14 19.90 -1.01
CA THR A 60 8.66 19.91 -2.39
C THR A 60 8.21 21.31 -2.79
N GLN A 61 7.43 21.99 -1.93
CA GLN A 61 6.92 23.34 -2.12
C GLN A 61 8.05 24.35 -2.38
N LYS A 62 9.17 24.26 -1.65
CA LYS A 62 10.35 25.13 -1.83
C LYS A 62 11.04 24.97 -3.20
N ARG A 63 10.67 23.98 -4.00
CA ARG A 63 11.33 23.61 -5.26
C ARG A 63 10.39 23.58 -6.47
N VAL A 64 9.20 24.14 -6.33
CA VAL A 64 8.19 24.19 -7.38
C VAL A 64 7.61 25.60 -7.47
N SER A 65 7.13 25.96 -8.65
CA SER A 65 6.63 27.30 -8.96
C SER A 65 5.16 27.51 -8.62
N GLY A 66 4.37 26.44 -8.50
CA GLY A 66 2.94 26.54 -8.25
C GLY A 66 2.30 25.26 -7.73
N ILE A 67 0.99 25.36 -7.42
CA ILE A 67 0.19 24.28 -6.84
C ILE A 67 0.18 23.04 -7.75
N ASN A 68 -0.04 23.22 -9.05
CA ASN A 68 -0.07 22.10 -10.00
C ASN A 68 1.27 21.33 -10.04
N ASP A 69 2.40 22.04 -9.95
CA ASP A 69 3.73 21.42 -9.94
C ASP A 69 3.97 20.68 -8.61
N LEU A 70 3.50 21.26 -7.49
CA LEU A 70 3.52 20.62 -6.18
C LEU A 70 2.72 19.30 -6.20
N GLU A 71 1.47 19.35 -6.66
CA GLU A 71 0.58 18.19 -6.77
C GLU A 71 1.16 17.11 -7.67
N ARG A 72 1.66 17.48 -8.86
CA ARG A 72 2.33 16.55 -9.78
C ARG A 72 3.51 15.85 -9.12
N ARG A 73 4.32 16.59 -8.34
CA ARG A 73 5.51 16.05 -7.68
C ARG A 73 5.14 15.17 -6.48
N LEU A 74 4.10 15.52 -5.73
CA LEU A 74 3.54 14.65 -4.68
C LEU A 74 2.93 13.37 -5.27
N ASN A 75 2.21 13.47 -6.39
CA ASN A 75 1.71 12.32 -7.13
C ASN A 75 2.88 11.41 -7.56
N THR A 76 3.95 11.96 -8.13
CA THR A 76 5.13 11.17 -8.54
C THR A 76 5.75 10.40 -7.36
N LEU A 77 5.80 11.00 -6.17
CA LEU A 77 6.26 10.30 -4.96
C LEU A 77 5.29 9.19 -4.56
N GLY A 78 3.99 9.46 -4.61
CA GLY A 78 2.91 8.50 -4.38
C GLY A 78 2.98 7.31 -5.35
N TYR A 79 3.23 7.56 -6.63
CA TYR A 79 3.33 6.56 -7.68
C TYR A 79 4.42 5.53 -7.38
N ARG A 80 5.60 6.00 -6.94
CA ARG A 80 6.71 5.13 -6.54
C ARG A 80 6.34 4.26 -5.35
N VAL A 81 5.57 4.79 -4.40
CA VAL A 81 5.06 4.02 -3.25
C VAL A 81 4.02 3.01 -3.72
N GLY A 82 3.06 3.41 -4.55
CA GLY A 82 2.00 2.55 -5.07
C GLY A 82 2.53 1.34 -5.84
N THR A 83 3.58 1.53 -6.65
CA THR A 83 4.26 0.42 -7.35
C THR A 83 4.73 -0.66 -6.36
N ARG A 84 5.36 -0.25 -5.25
CA ARG A 84 5.85 -1.17 -4.21
C ARG A 84 4.72 -1.77 -3.39
N VAL A 85 3.66 -1.00 -3.13
CA VAL A 85 2.48 -1.48 -2.41
C VAL A 85 1.77 -2.58 -3.21
N LEU A 86 1.64 -2.43 -4.53
CA LEU A 86 1.07 -3.46 -5.41
C LEU A 86 1.90 -4.76 -5.35
N GLU A 87 3.21 -4.67 -5.57
CA GLU A 87 4.12 -5.82 -5.53
C GLU A 87 4.04 -6.57 -4.19
N LEU A 88 4.10 -5.84 -3.07
CA LEU A 88 4.04 -6.43 -1.73
C LEU A 88 2.66 -7.02 -1.41
N THR A 89 1.59 -6.39 -1.86
CA THR A 89 0.22 -6.87 -1.62
C THR A 89 -0.05 -8.15 -2.41
N ALA A 90 0.37 -8.18 -3.68
CA ALA A 90 0.31 -9.37 -4.52
C ALA A 90 1.10 -10.52 -3.89
N TYR A 91 2.38 -10.31 -3.55
CA TYR A 91 3.24 -11.32 -2.95
C TYR A 91 2.68 -11.92 -1.65
N ARG A 92 2.13 -11.06 -0.76
CA ARG A 92 1.48 -11.52 0.48
C ARG A 92 0.21 -12.32 0.21
N ALA A 93 -0.55 -11.99 -0.83
CA ALA A 93 -1.71 -12.76 -1.25
C ALA A 93 -1.32 -14.15 -1.76
N GLU A 94 -0.24 -14.27 -2.54
CA GLU A 94 0.28 -15.57 -3.01
C GLU A 94 0.74 -16.46 -1.85
N PHE A 95 1.31 -15.87 -0.80
CA PHE A 95 1.73 -16.64 0.37
C PHE A 95 0.53 -17.18 1.18
N SER A 96 -0.56 -16.42 1.26
CA SER A 96 -1.74 -16.79 2.04
C SER A 96 -2.74 -17.67 1.29
N SER A 97 -2.66 -17.72 -0.04
CA SER A 97 -3.59 -18.46 -0.90
C SER A 97 -2.83 -19.29 -1.93
N LYS A 98 -3.23 -20.56 -2.09
CA LYS A 98 -2.66 -21.45 -3.12
C LYS A 98 -3.01 -21.03 -4.56
N ALA A 99 -3.96 -20.10 -4.73
CA ALA A 99 -4.36 -19.54 -6.02
C ALA A 99 -4.54 -18.02 -5.85
N PRO A 100 -3.47 -17.22 -5.89
CA PRO A 100 -3.57 -15.77 -5.86
C PRO A 100 -4.34 -15.29 -7.09
N LYS A 101 -5.41 -14.52 -6.86
CA LYS A 101 -6.23 -13.97 -7.92
C LYS A 101 -5.73 -12.57 -8.25
N ARG A 102 -5.26 -12.39 -9.49
CA ARG A 102 -5.03 -11.06 -10.06
C ARG A 102 -6.36 -10.52 -10.57
N GLU A 103 -6.72 -9.32 -10.15
CA GLU A 103 -7.96 -8.70 -10.63
C GLU A 103 -7.80 -8.25 -12.08
N ILE A 104 -8.64 -8.80 -12.96
CA ILE A 104 -8.68 -8.49 -14.40
C ILE A 104 -9.91 -7.68 -14.80
N ARG A 105 -10.89 -7.59 -13.90
CA ARG A 105 -12.15 -6.85 -14.06
C ARG A 105 -12.05 -5.52 -13.32
N LEU A 106 -12.63 -4.47 -13.91
CA LEU A 106 -12.53 -3.11 -13.41
C LEU A 106 -13.05 -2.95 -11.96
N LEU A 107 -14.29 -3.40 -11.71
CA LEU A 107 -14.92 -3.21 -10.40
C LEU A 107 -14.19 -3.96 -9.27
N PRO A 108 -13.79 -5.24 -9.42
CA PRO A 108 -12.94 -5.92 -8.44
C PRO A 108 -11.59 -5.23 -8.21
N ALA A 109 -10.93 -4.70 -9.25
CA ALA A 109 -9.67 -3.98 -9.10
C ALA A 109 -9.86 -2.70 -8.25
N LEU A 110 -10.92 -1.94 -8.53
CA LEU A 110 -11.31 -0.78 -7.74
C LEU A 110 -11.65 -1.15 -6.28
N MET A 111 -12.32 -2.28 -6.04
CA MET A 111 -12.59 -2.77 -4.67
C MET A 111 -11.31 -3.19 -3.94
N ALA A 112 -10.35 -3.78 -4.65
CA ALA A 112 -9.06 -4.13 -4.09
C ALA A 112 -8.29 -2.88 -3.66
N ILE A 113 -8.37 -1.78 -4.42
CA ILE A 113 -7.78 -0.50 -4.03
C ILE A 113 -8.46 0.05 -2.77
N HIS A 114 -9.79 0.13 -2.78
CA HIS A 114 -10.59 0.62 -1.64
C HIS A 114 -10.31 -0.14 -0.34
N THR A 115 -10.16 -1.46 -0.40
CA THR A 115 -10.06 -2.31 0.80
C THR A 115 -8.64 -2.72 1.15
N GLN A 116 -7.89 -3.30 0.21
CA GLN A 116 -6.60 -3.93 0.48
C GLN A 116 -5.47 -2.90 0.43
N VAL A 117 -5.41 -2.13 -0.65
CA VAL A 117 -4.37 -1.09 -0.82
C VAL A 117 -4.54 0.00 0.22
N TRP A 118 -5.76 0.52 0.39
CA TRP A 118 -6.02 1.57 1.39
C TRP A 118 -5.63 1.11 2.80
N ARG A 119 -5.97 -0.14 3.17
CA ARG A 119 -5.57 -0.70 4.46
C ARG A 119 -4.07 -0.91 4.59
N ALA A 120 -3.40 -1.32 3.51
CA ALA A 120 -1.95 -1.49 3.52
C ALA A 120 -1.21 -0.16 3.73
N VAL A 121 -1.76 0.96 3.25
CA VAL A 121 -1.14 2.29 3.33
C VAL A 121 -1.57 3.05 4.59
N TYR A 122 -2.86 3.06 4.90
CA TYR A 122 -3.46 3.92 5.94
C TYR A 122 -4.06 3.14 7.13
N GLY A 123 -3.99 1.81 7.12
CA GLY A 123 -4.48 0.97 8.22
C GLY A 123 -6.00 0.79 8.26
N ARG A 124 -6.75 1.38 7.33
CA ARG A 124 -8.21 1.27 7.21
C ARG A 124 -8.64 1.21 5.74
N PRO A 125 -9.82 0.64 5.40
CA PRO A 125 -10.38 0.83 4.06
C PRO A 125 -10.70 2.32 3.80
N ALA A 126 -10.84 2.69 2.53
CA ALA A 126 -11.44 3.98 2.18
C ALA A 126 -12.91 4.05 2.65
N ASP A 127 -13.47 5.25 2.70
CA ASP A 127 -14.82 5.46 3.20
C ASP A 127 -15.88 5.05 2.18
N ALA A 128 -15.65 5.37 0.91
CA ALA A 128 -16.55 5.00 -0.17
C ALA A 128 -15.84 4.89 -1.51
N ILE A 129 -16.53 4.25 -2.44
CA ILE A 129 -16.22 4.30 -3.86
C ILE A 129 -17.49 4.52 -4.65
N GLU A 130 -17.46 5.51 -5.52
CA GLU A 130 -18.61 6.00 -6.26
C GLU A 130 -18.30 5.99 -7.76
N LYS A 131 -19.30 5.71 -8.59
CA LYS A 131 -19.20 5.91 -10.04
C LYS A 131 -19.77 7.28 -10.36
N SER A 132 -19.12 8.04 -11.24
CA SER A 132 -19.67 9.31 -11.71
C SER A 132 -20.99 9.10 -12.44
N VAL A 133 -21.95 9.98 -12.19
CA VAL A 133 -23.26 10.00 -12.86
C VAL A 133 -23.15 10.68 -14.22
N GLU A 134 -22.22 11.62 -14.36
CA GLU A 134 -22.04 12.43 -15.56
C GLU A 134 -21.17 11.72 -16.60
N ASN A 135 -20.15 10.98 -16.13
CA ASN A 135 -19.10 10.42 -16.97
C ASN A 135 -18.92 8.92 -16.69
N VAL A 136 -19.13 8.09 -17.70
CA VAL A 136 -19.05 6.62 -17.55
C VAL A 136 -17.63 6.11 -17.31
N ASP A 137 -16.62 6.89 -17.70
CA ASP A 137 -15.19 6.64 -17.53
C ASP A 137 -14.64 7.12 -16.18
N GLU A 138 -15.49 7.67 -15.30
CA GLU A 138 -15.06 8.28 -14.05
C GLU A 138 -15.56 7.52 -12.81
N TYR A 139 -14.64 7.29 -11.90
CA TYR A 139 -14.87 6.71 -10.58
C TYR A 139 -14.20 7.58 -9.52
N MET A 140 -14.70 7.53 -8.30
CA MET A 140 -14.25 8.37 -7.19
C MET A 140 -14.02 7.51 -5.96
N ILE A 141 -12.83 7.58 -5.37
CA ILE A 141 -12.58 7.04 -4.03
C ILE A 141 -12.68 8.18 -3.03
N ILE A 142 -13.47 7.99 -1.98
CA ILE A 142 -13.70 8.98 -0.94
C ILE A 142 -12.90 8.61 0.31
N ASP A 143 -12.14 9.58 0.82
CA ASP A 143 -11.53 9.53 2.15
C ASP A 143 -12.02 10.74 2.95
N ASN A 144 -12.84 10.49 3.96
CA ASN A 144 -13.47 11.53 4.76
C ASN A 144 -12.47 12.22 5.70
N ASP A 145 -11.35 11.56 6.02
CA ASP A 145 -10.39 12.06 6.99
C ASP A 145 -8.95 11.61 6.68
N PRO A 146 -8.36 12.07 5.56
CA PRO A 146 -7.10 11.57 5.05
C PRO A 146 -5.99 11.65 6.09
N LEU A 147 -5.38 10.50 6.42
CA LEU A 147 -4.38 10.41 7.51
C LEU A 147 -3.20 11.37 7.31
N ILE A 148 -2.82 11.57 6.05
CA ILE A 148 -1.69 12.43 5.66
C ILE A 148 -2.02 13.92 5.70
N GLU A 149 -3.30 14.30 5.68
CA GLU A 149 -3.73 15.71 5.69
C GLU A 149 -4.16 16.20 7.08
N ARG A 150 -4.56 15.33 8.01
CA ARG A 150 -5.03 15.69 9.36
C ARG A 150 -4.19 16.75 10.09
N HIS A 151 -2.87 16.70 9.92
CA HIS A 151 -1.92 17.57 10.63
C HIS A 151 -1.27 18.61 9.71
N ILE A 152 -1.72 18.72 8.46
CA ILE A 152 -1.26 19.74 7.51
C ILE A 152 -2.23 20.90 7.55
N SER A 153 -1.73 22.09 7.85
CA SER A 153 -2.48 23.33 7.68
C SER A 153 -2.10 23.95 6.35
N VAL A 154 -3.04 24.01 5.41
CA VAL A 154 -2.82 24.63 4.10
C VAL A 154 -2.95 26.15 4.25
N PRO A 155 -1.92 26.95 3.91
CA PRO A 155 -2.00 28.41 3.84
C PRO A 155 -3.15 28.88 2.93
N ARG A 156 -3.75 30.04 3.24
CA ARG A 156 -4.94 30.53 2.50
C ARG A 156 -4.68 30.80 1.01
N ASP A 157 -3.45 31.14 0.67
CA ASP A 157 -2.94 31.33 -0.69
C ASP A 157 -2.82 30.02 -1.49
N LEU A 158 -2.92 28.87 -0.81
CA LEU A 158 -2.85 27.52 -1.39
C LEU A 158 -4.17 26.77 -1.26
N SER A 159 -5.30 27.47 -1.14
CA SER A 159 -6.62 26.87 -0.90
C SER A 159 -7.08 25.83 -1.93
N GLY A 160 -6.47 25.79 -3.12
CA GLY A 160 -6.72 24.77 -4.15
C GLY A 160 -5.84 23.52 -4.06
N LEU A 161 -4.86 23.47 -3.15
CA LEU A 161 -3.91 22.36 -3.03
C LEU A 161 -4.57 21.14 -2.38
N SER A 162 -4.49 19.98 -3.05
CA SER A 162 -4.75 18.68 -2.44
C SER A 162 -3.46 17.90 -2.22
N CYS A 163 -3.04 17.76 -0.96
CA CYS A 163 -1.89 16.93 -0.60
C CYS A 163 -2.17 15.43 -0.82
N SER A 164 -3.44 15.05 -0.89
CA SER A 164 -3.94 13.75 -1.33
C SER A 164 -3.59 13.43 -2.77
N SER A 165 -2.97 14.35 -3.52
CA SER A 165 -2.25 14.04 -4.77
C SER A 165 -1.22 12.93 -4.58
N PHE A 166 -0.61 12.81 -3.40
CA PHE A 166 0.22 11.67 -3.03
C PHE A 166 -0.58 10.35 -3.05
N SER A 167 -1.77 10.33 -2.45
CA SER A 167 -2.68 9.18 -2.48
C SER A 167 -3.18 8.87 -3.89
N ALA A 168 -3.47 9.90 -4.70
CA ALA A 168 -3.82 9.74 -6.11
C ALA A 168 -2.71 9.02 -6.90
N GLY A 169 -1.44 9.40 -6.70
CA GLY A 169 -0.31 8.72 -7.32
C GLY A 169 -0.19 7.24 -6.92
N ILE A 170 -0.49 6.90 -5.65
CA ILE A 170 -0.54 5.49 -5.21
C ILE A 170 -1.60 4.72 -6.00
N VAL A 171 -2.80 5.28 -6.12
CA VAL A 171 -3.92 4.68 -6.86
C VAL A 171 -3.58 4.52 -8.33
N GLU A 172 -3.00 5.55 -8.96
CA GLU A 172 -2.54 5.55 -10.35
C GLU A 172 -1.56 4.41 -10.62
N ALA A 173 -0.51 4.27 -9.80
CA ALA A 173 0.48 3.21 -9.96
C ALA A 173 -0.12 1.80 -9.81
N VAL A 174 -1.09 1.62 -8.92
CA VAL A 174 -1.75 0.33 -8.74
C VAL A 174 -2.61 -0.01 -9.95
N LEU A 175 -3.39 0.96 -10.45
CA LEU A 175 -4.24 0.77 -11.63
C LEU A 175 -3.39 0.47 -12.87
N ASP A 176 -2.31 1.21 -13.09
CA ASP A 176 -1.34 0.95 -14.16
C ASP A 176 -0.76 -0.47 -14.06
N GLY A 177 -0.28 -0.87 -12.89
CA GLY A 177 0.29 -2.20 -12.66
C GLY A 177 -0.70 -3.35 -12.82
N LEU A 178 -2.01 -3.08 -12.69
CA LEU A 178 -3.08 -4.04 -12.96
C LEU A 178 -3.56 -4.02 -14.42
N GLY A 179 -3.09 -3.08 -15.24
CA GLY A 179 -3.47 -2.93 -16.66
C GLY A 179 -4.76 -2.12 -16.87
N PHE A 180 -5.03 -1.15 -15.99
CA PHE A 180 -6.16 -0.22 -16.06
C PHE A 180 -5.65 1.22 -16.13
N PRO A 181 -4.97 1.63 -17.22
CA PRO A 181 -4.42 2.98 -17.33
C PRO A 181 -5.52 4.04 -17.11
N ALA A 182 -5.22 4.99 -16.23
CA ALA A 182 -6.15 6.02 -15.80
C ALA A 182 -5.39 7.27 -15.38
N ARG A 183 -6.00 8.43 -15.62
CA ARG A 183 -5.55 9.68 -15.01
C ARG A 183 -6.19 9.82 -13.64
N VAL A 184 -5.38 9.93 -12.59
CA VAL A 184 -5.87 10.05 -11.22
C VAL A 184 -5.52 11.40 -10.62
N THR A 185 -6.51 12.12 -10.11
CA THR A 185 -6.35 13.43 -9.46
C THR A 185 -6.97 13.42 -8.07
N ALA A 186 -6.52 14.31 -7.21
CA ALA A 186 -7.08 14.48 -5.88
C ALA A 186 -7.71 15.87 -5.75
N HIS A 187 -8.84 15.92 -5.07
CA HIS A 187 -9.60 17.15 -4.84
C HIS A 187 -10.00 17.26 -3.38
N HIS A 188 -9.83 18.45 -2.81
CA HIS A 188 -10.37 18.75 -1.49
C HIS A 188 -11.87 19.04 -1.65
N THR A 189 -12.72 18.17 -1.10
CA THR A 189 -14.19 18.18 -1.29
C THR A 189 -14.88 18.18 0.08
N PRO A 190 -14.73 19.23 0.89
CA PRO A 190 -15.23 19.27 2.25
C PRO A 190 -16.76 19.22 2.28
N THR A 191 -17.30 18.53 3.28
CA THR A 191 -18.73 18.54 3.59
C THR A 191 -18.96 19.08 5.01
N ALA A 192 -20.22 19.40 5.35
CA ALA A 192 -20.56 19.83 6.71
C ALA A 192 -20.19 18.80 7.79
N THR A 193 -20.21 17.51 7.45
CA THR A 193 -19.84 16.41 8.35
C THR A 193 -18.35 16.08 8.31
N HIS A 194 -17.68 16.29 7.17
CA HIS A 194 -16.29 15.92 6.94
C HIS A 194 -15.53 17.11 6.31
N PRO A 195 -15.01 18.05 7.12
CA PRO A 195 -14.33 19.24 6.62
C PRO A 195 -12.98 18.96 5.98
N THR A 196 -12.40 17.77 6.21
CA THR A 196 -11.13 17.33 5.64
C THR A 196 -11.30 16.34 4.50
N ARG A 197 -12.53 16.10 4.03
CA ARG A 197 -12.82 15.10 3.00
C ARG A 197 -12.03 15.37 1.72
N ALA A 198 -11.34 14.34 1.24
CA ALA A 198 -10.70 14.33 -0.06
C ALA A 198 -11.39 13.31 -0.98
N THR A 199 -11.44 13.65 -2.27
CA THR A 199 -11.93 12.78 -3.34
C THR A 199 -10.79 12.50 -4.32
N ILE A 200 -10.50 11.22 -4.52
CA ILE A 200 -9.58 10.75 -5.56
C ILE A 200 -10.41 10.44 -6.80
N LEU A 201 -10.34 11.32 -7.80
CA LEU A 201 -11.00 11.14 -9.09
C LEU A 201 -10.14 10.27 -10.00
N ILE A 202 -10.71 9.20 -10.53
CA ILE A 202 -10.09 8.25 -11.43
C ILE A 202 -10.81 8.36 -12.77
N LYS A 203 -10.10 8.83 -13.80
CA LYS A 203 -10.62 8.90 -15.17
C LYS A 203 -9.91 7.85 -16.02
N PHE A 204 -10.61 6.79 -16.38
CA PHE A 204 -10.06 5.69 -17.15
C PHE A 204 -9.85 6.05 -18.62
N GLU A 205 -8.82 5.44 -19.23
CA GLU A 205 -8.69 5.50 -20.68
C GLU A 205 -9.82 4.74 -21.37
N LYS A 206 -10.17 5.17 -22.59
CA LYS A 206 -11.18 4.52 -23.42
C LYS A 206 -10.88 3.02 -23.63
N SER A 207 -9.60 2.66 -23.78
CA SER A 207 -9.12 1.29 -23.93
C SER A 207 -9.57 0.35 -22.80
N VAL A 208 -9.68 0.87 -21.57
CA VAL A 208 -10.12 0.12 -20.39
C VAL A 208 -11.60 -0.20 -20.47
N LEU A 209 -12.41 0.79 -20.87
CA LEU A 209 -13.86 0.60 -21.03
C LEU A 209 -14.18 -0.35 -22.16
N ASP A 210 -13.54 -0.16 -23.32
CA ASP A 210 -13.71 -1.03 -24.48
C ASP A 210 -13.32 -2.49 -24.11
N ARG A 211 -12.26 -2.69 -23.32
CA ARG A 211 -11.87 -4.02 -22.80
C ARG A 211 -12.90 -4.59 -21.82
N GLU A 212 -13.41 -3.79 -20.90
CA GLU A 212 -14.40 -4.23 -19.91
C GLU A 212 -15.72 -4.62 -20.60
N ASP A 213 -16.10 -3.93 -21.68
CA ASP A 213 -17.28 -4.25 -22.47
C ASP A 213 -17.16 -5.59 -23.22
N ILE A 214 -15.97 -5.95 -23.71
CA ILE A 214 -15.71 -7.27 -24.33
C ILE A 214 -15.79 -8.40 -23.30
N LEU A 215 -15.48 -8.12 -22.03
CA LEU A 215 -15.47 -9.10 -20.94
C LEU A 215 -16.81 -9.22 -20.22
N LYS A 216 -17.84 -8.46 -20.62
CA LYS A 216 -19.22 -8.62 -20.13
C LYS A 216 -19.84 -9.90 -20.67
#